data_AF-A0AAN7UJ65-F1
#
_entry.id   AF-A0AAN7UJ65-F1
#
_cell.length_a   1.000
_cell.length_b   1.000
_cell.length_c   1.000
_cell.angle_alpha   90.00
_cell.angle_beta   90.00
_cell.angle_gamma   90.00
#
_symmetry.space_group_name_H-M   'P 1'
#
loop_
_entity.id
_entity.type
_entity.pdbx_description
1 polymer ?
#
loop_
_entity_poly.entity_id
_entity_poly.type
_entity_poly.pdbx_seq_one_letter_code
_entity_poly.pdbx_strand_id
1 'polypeptide(L)'
;MSEEAHRRYAEIMRDVEVMIDDHIAHQAQINVIPSKLKLLVPPIGNFFTRLPLEAAFKFQDRKRFISSRRFVSPSFNDVRLILNTAQLMAVTTQGTLKLATFDGDVTLYDDGQSLEPASPIISRMIDLMHKNVKIGIVTAAGYTTADRYYARLHGLLDAIAQSTVLTPQQRQNIVIMGGEANYMFEFSATSPHLLAPVPQERWLTAEMSTWSDASIKALLDVAEDALRDCIKTMSLPATLMRKDRAVGIIPSDPNVRIPRESLEETVLVVQKILELSVGGTDRNNKVVPFCAFNGGRDVFVDIGDKSWGVSVCQEWFGARAGNRSIKPEETLHVGDQFLSAGSNDFKARSVATTAWIASPTETVDLLDELADFMTKKLS
;
A
#
# COMPACT_ATOMS: atom_id res chain seq x y z
N MET A 1 -31.00 12.24 22.52
CA MET A 1 -29.58 11.95 22.82
C MET A 1 -28.85 11.38 21.61
N SER A 2 -29.29 10.26 21.00
CA SER A 2 -28.62 9.71 19.80
C SER A 2 -28.68 10.64 18.59
N GLU A 3 -29.82 11.29 18.32
CA GLU A 3 -29.93 12.27 17.22
C GLU A 3 -29.01 13.49 17.40
N GLU A 4 -28.89 13.97 18.64
CA GLU A 4 -27.97 15.07 18.96
C GLU A 4 -26.51 14.62 18.80
N ALA A 5 -26.14 13.42 19.25
CA ALA A 5 -24.80 12.87 19.04
C ALA A 5 -24.48 12.71 17.55
N HIS A 6 -25.43 12.19 16.75
CA HIS A 6 -25.32 12.08 15.31
C HIS A 6 -25.05 13.44 14.66
N ARG A 7 -25.87 14.45 15.00
CA ARG A 7 -25.71 15.82 14.49
C ARG A 7 -24.32 16.39 14.82
N ARG A 8 -23.87 16.26 16.06
CA ARG A 8 -22.58 16.78 16.52
C ARG A 8 -21.39 16.10 15.83
N TYR A 9 -21.42 14.77 15.68
CA TYR A 9 -20.35 14.06 14.98
C TYR A 9 -20.33 14.41 13.49
N ALA A 10 -21.48 14.56 12.85
CA ALA A 10 -21.58 15.02 11.46
C ALA A 10 -21.00 16.44 11.29
N GLU A 11 -21.32 17.36 12.19
CA GLU A 11 -20.77 18.73 12.21
C GLU A 11 -19.24 18.73 12.34
N ILE A 12 -18.69 17.96 13.27
CA ILE A 12 -17.24 17.84 13.45
C ILE A 12 -16.57 17.31 12.18
N MET A 13 -17.15 16.28 11.55
CA MET A 13 -16.60 15.72 10.31
C MET A 13 -16.63 16.73 9.16
N ARG A 14 -17.70 17.54 9.07
CA ARG A 14 -17.80 18.63 8.10
C ARG A 14 -16.74 19.72 8.34
N ASP A 15 -16.50 20.08 9.59
CA ASP A 15 -15.47 21.08 9.93
C ASP A 15 -14.06 20.60 9.54
N VAL A 16 -13.77 19.31 9.75
CA VAL A 16 -12.50 18.69 9.31
C VAL A 16 -12.42 18.62 7.78
N GLU A 17 -13.51 18.29 7.09
CA GLU A 17 -13.60 18.29 5.63
C GLU A 17 -13.25 19.68 5.05
N VAL A 18 -13.77 20.76 5.63
CA VAL A 18 -13.42 22.14 5.23
C VAL A 18 -11.93 22.43 5.44
N MET A 19 -11.33 21.93 6.52
CA MET A 19 -9.90 22.09 6.76
C MET A 19 -9.02 21.31 5.76
N ILE A 20 -9.50 20.16 5.29
CA ILE A 20 -8.83 19.39 4.23
C ILE A 20 -8.91 20.14 2.90
N ASP A 21 -10.08 20.72 2.58
CA ASP A 21 -10.24 21.52 1.37
C ASP A 21 -9.34 22.76 1.36
N ASP A 22 -9.22 23.45 2.50
CA ASP A 22 -8.25 24.53 2.69
C ASP A 22 -6.81 24.05 2.47
N HIS A 23 -6.45 22.87 3.01
CA HIS A 23 -5.13 22.29 2.83
C HIS A 23 -4.82 21.98 1.36
N ILE A 24 -5.77 21.40 0.62
CA ILE A 24 -5.64 21.13 -0.82
C ILE A 24 -5.43 22.43 -1.60
N ALA A 25 -6.17 23.49 -1.27
CA ALA A 25 -5.99 24.80 -1.92
C ALA A 25 -4.59 25.38 -1.66
N HIS A 26 -4.03 25.19 -0.45
CA HIS A 26 -2.67 25.59 -0.12
C HIS A 26 -1.61 24.74 -0.81
N GLN A 27 -1.85 23.44 -1.04
CA GLN A 27 -0.92 22.57 -1.76
C GLN A 27 -0.68 23.04 -3.22
N ALA A 28 -1.70 23.63 -3.85
CA ALA A 28 -1.63 24.10 -5.24
C ALA A 28 -0.90 25.45 -5.38
N GLN A 29 -0.70 26.18 -4.28
CA GLN A 29 -0.05 27.49 -4.26
C GLN A 29 1.36 27.35 -3.68
N ILE A 30 2.34 28.06 -4.24
CA ILE A 30 3.67 28.20 -3.63
C ILE A 30 3.53 29.20 -2.46
N ASN A 31 2.79 28.80 -1.43
CA ASN A 31 2.53 29.64 -0.27
C ASN A 31 3.64 29.47 0.76
N VAL A 32 4.12 30.60 1.29
CA VAL A 32 5.11 30.64 2.37
C VAL A 32 4.48 30.20 3.72
N ILE A 33 3.14 30.29 3.83
CA ILE A 33 2.41 30.03 5.07
C ILE A 33 1.74 28.64 5.01
N PRO A 34 1.97 27.76 6.01
CA PRO A 34 1.30 26.47 6.08
C PRO A 34 -0.20 26.64 6.36
N SER A 35 -1.03 25.79 5.74
CA SER A 35 -2.48 25.71 6.04
C SER A 35 -2.74 25.45 7.53
N LYS A 36 -3.95 25.73 8.00
CA LYS A 36 -4.36 25.42 9.39
C LYS A 36 -4.21 23.94 9.74
N LEU A 37 -4.57 23.04 8.82
CA LEU A 37 -4.46 21.59 9.04
C LEU A 37 -2.99 21.16 9.25
N LYS A 38 -2.06 21.69 8.44
CA LYS A 38 -0.62 21.41 8.58
C LYS A 38 -0.04 21.90 9.90
N LEU A 39 -0.54 23.01 10.44
CA LEU A 39 -0.12 23.52 11.76
C LEU A 39 -0.61 22.62 12.91
N LEU A 40 -1.84 22.12 12.81
CA LEU A 40 -2.44 21.26 13.83
C LEU A 40 -1.92 19.82 13.77
N VAL A 41 -1.61 19.34 12.57
CA VAL A 41 -1.08 18.00 12.32
C VAL A 41 0.18 18.14 11.46
N PRO A 42 1.35 18.47 12.04
CA PRO A 42 2.61 18.60 11.29
C PRO A 42 2.96 17.43 10.37
N PRO A 43 2.73 16.15 10.73
CA PRO A 43 3.03 15.02 9.83
C PRO A 43 1.95 14.77 8.77
N ILE A 44 0.95 15.65 8.61
CA ILE A 44 -0.06 15.51 7.55
C ILE A 44 0.61 15.57 6.18
N GLY A 45 0.23 14.62 5.32
CA GLY A 45 0.68 14.53 3.94
C GLY A 45 -0.23 15.31 3.00
N ASN A 46 -0.02 15.12 1.70
CA ASN A 46 -0.87 15.70 0.67
C ASN A 46 -2.21 14.97 0.59
N PHE A 47 -3.25 15.70 0.23
CA PHE A 47 -4.53 15.13 -0.20
C PHE A 47 -4.67 15.33 -1.72
N PHE A 48 -5.14 14.27 -2.40
CA PHE A 48 -5.35 14.27 -3.85
C PHE A 48 -6.79 14.57 -4.24
N THR A 49 -7.71 14.36 -3.30
CA THR A 49 -9.15 14.51 -3.47
C THR A 49 -9.75 15.21 -2.26
N ARG A 50 -10.89 15.87 -2.46
CA ARG A 50 -11.76 16.27 -1.35
C ARG A 50 -12.26 15.01 -0.66
N LEU A 51 -12.45 15.05 0.66
CA LEU A 51 -12.93 13.91 1.44
C LEU A 51 -14.32 14.26 2.02
N PRO A 52 -15.41 13.66 1.53
CA PRO A 52 -16.75 13.94 2.03
C PRO A 52 -16.99 13.26 3.39
N LEU A 53 -16.28 13.73 4.44
CA LEU A 53 -16.26 13.13 5.77
C LEU A 53 -17.63 13.16 6.44
N GLU A 54 -18.43 14.21 6.24
CA GLU A 54 -19.79 14.25 6.80
C GLU A 54 -20.66 13.13 6.20
N ALA A 55 -20.61 12.96 4.87
CA ALA A 55 -21.37 11.92 4.18
C ALA A 55 -20.87 10.52 4.54
N ALA A 56 -19.55 10.34 4.62
CA ALA A 56 -18.91 9.10 5.03
C ALA A 56 -19.29 8.72 6.47
N PHE A 57 -19.30 9.67 7.41
CA PHE A 57 -19.77 9.45 8.77
C PHE A 57 -21.23 9.01 8.77
N LYS A 58 -22.12 9.72 8.08
CA LYS A 58 -23.54 9.35 8.02
C LYS A 58 -23.74 7.95 7.45
N PHE A 59 -22.94 7.56 6.46
CA PHE A 59 -22.97 6.22 5.89
C PHE A 59 -22.54 5.16 6.91
N GLN A 60 -21.41 5.38 7.59
CA GLN A 60 -20.88 4.46 8.58
C GLN A 60 -21.75 4.37 9.84
N ASP A 61 -22.32 5.49 10.27
CA ASP A 61 -23.22 5.54 11.43
C ASP A 61 -24.51 4.75 11.18
N ARG A 62 -25.04 4.73 9.95
CA ARG A 62 -26.20 3.87 9.60
C ARG A 62 -25.91 2.38 9.70
N LYS A 63 -24.66 1.97 9.47
CA LYS A 63 -24.23 0.57 9.53
C LYS A 63 -23.86 0.15 10.95
N ARG A 64 -23.15 1.02 11.66
CA ARG A 64 -22.43 0.69 12.91
C ARG A 64 -23.06 1.35 14.14
N PHE A 65 -24.07 2.20 13.97
CA PHE A 65 -24.81 2.88 15.04
C PHE A 65 -23.87 3.59 16.03
N ILE A 66 -22.81 4.22 15.49
CA ILE A 66 -21.73 4.88 16.24
C ILE A 66 -22.31 5.88 17.24
N SER A 67 -23.25 6.71 16.81
CA SER A 67 -23.94 7.76 17.57
C SER A 67 -25.01 7.25 18.53
N SER A 68 -25.43 5.99 18.40
CA SER A 68 -26.44 5.38 19.27
C SER A 68 -25.84 4.71 20.51
N ARG A 69 -24.51 4.54 20.54
CA ARG A 69 -23.80 4.01 21.71
C ARG A 69 -23.89 4.99 22.89
N ARG A 70 -24.21 4.46 24.07
CA ARG A 70 -24.41 5.26 25.30
C ARG A 70 -23.18 5.39 26.18
N PHE A 71 -22.31 4.38 26.15
CA PHE A 71 -21.18 4.26 27.09
C PHE A 71 -19.83 4.15 26.39
N VAL A 72 -19.81 4.06 25.07
CA VAL A 72 -18.61 3.89 24.25
C VAL A 72 -18.63 4.96 23.17
N SER A 73 -17.65 5.87 23.22
CA SER A 73 -17.45 6.89 22.20
C SER A 73 -16.92 6.29 20.90
N PRO A 74 -16.93 7.05 19.78
CA PRO A 74 -16.21 6.67 18.57
C PRO A 74 -14.77 6.24 18.88
N SER A 75 -14.41 5.04 18.42
CA SER A 75 -13.08 4.47 18.57
C SER A 75 -12.16 4.89 17.41
N PHE A 76 -10.87 4.58 17.54
CA PHE A 76 -9.92 4.70 16.44
C PHE A 76 -10.40 4.00 15.17
N ASN A 77 -10.88 2.76 15.30
CA ASN A 77 -11.37 1.98 14.17
C ASN A 77 -12.63 2.59 13.53
N ASP A 78 -13.51 3.21 14.32
CA ASP A 78 -14.67 3.92 13.75
C ASP A 78 -14.21 5.06 12.85
N VAL A 79 -13.26 5.88 13.32
CA VAL A 79 -12.71 7.00 12.54
C VAL A 79 -11.96 6.50 11.30
N ARG A 80 -11.15 5.43 11.43
CA ARG A 80 -10.45 4.79 10.31
C ARG A 80 -11.42 4.34 9.21
N LEU A 81 -12.52 3.68 9.58
CA LEU A 81 -13.52 3.21 8.62
C LEU A 81 -14.30 4.36 7.97
N ILE A 82 -14.55 5.46 8.70
CA ILE A 82 -15.11 6.69 8.14
C ILE A 82 -14.16 7.29 7.10
N LEU A 83 -12.87 7.38 7.40
CA LEU A 83 -11.86 7.87 6.46
C LEU A 83 -11.76 6.97 5.22
N ASN A 84 -11.76 5.64 5.38
CA ASN A 84 -11.79 4.70 4.26
C ASN A 84 -13.01 4.98 3.37
N THR A 85 -14.20 5.10 3.97
CA THR A 85 -15.44 5.40 3.24
C THR A 85 -15.35 6.72 2.47
N ALA A 86 -14.78 7.76 3.08
CA ALA A 86 -14.59 9.05 2.43
C ALA A 86 -13.66 8.95 1.21
N GLN A 87 -12.57 8.17 1.32
CA GLN A 87 -11.68 7.87 0.19
C GLN A 87 -12.41 7.12 -0.92
N LEU A 88 -13.22 6.11 -0.59
CA LEU A 88 -14.04 5.38 -1.57
C LEU A 88 -15.00 6.33 -2.30
N MET A 89 -15.73 7.17 -1.57
CA MET A 89 -16.63 8.17 -2.16
C MET A 89 -15.87 9.16 -3.05
N ALA A 90 -14.67 9.57 -2.66
CA ALA A 90 -13.84 10.49 -3.42
C ALA A 90 -13.39 9.89 -4.77
N VAL A 91 -12.90 8.64 -4.78
CA VAL A 91 -12.42 7.98 -6.01
C VAL A 91 -13.52 7.38 -6.87
N THR A 92 -14.77 7.34 -6.41
CA THR A 92 -15.90 6.78 -7.19
C THR A 92 -16.99 7.79 -7.51
N THR A 93 -17.58 8.41 -6.50
CA THR A 93 -18.72 9.30 -6.66
C THR A 93 -18.27 10.65 -7.21
N GLN A 94 -17.18 11.18 -6.66
CA GLN A 94 -16.64 12.48 -7.05
C GLN A 94 -15.58 12.38 -8.16
N GLY A 95 -15.02 11.19 -8.35
CA GLY A 95 -13.92 10.91 -9.28
C GLY A 95 -14.17 9.67 -10.14
N THR A 96 -13.10 9.04 -10.60
CA THR A 96 -13.18 7.77 -11.32
C THR A 96 -11.96 6.92 -10.98
N LEU A 97 -12.21 5.81 -10.30
CA LEU A 97 -11.18 4.85 -9.96
C LEU A 97 -10.67 4.16 -11.23
N LYS A 98 -9.40 4.34 -11.52
CA LYS A 98 -8.72 3.70 -12.65
C LYS A 98 -7.75 2.62 -12.21
N LEU A 99 -7.12 2.78 -11.05
CA LEU A 99 -6.16 1.84 -10.50
C LEU A 99 -6.48 1.55 -9.03
N ALA A 100 -6.65 0.28 -8.69
CA ALA A 100 -6.64 -0.19 -7.32
C ALA A 100 -5.33 -0.95 -7.09
N THR A 101 -4.57 -0.57 -6.07
CA THR A 101 -3.39 -1.32 -5.64
C THR A 101 -3.66 -1.96 -4.29
N PHE A 102 -3.14 -3.16 -4.10
CA PHE A 102 -3.34 -3.95 -2.89
C PHE A 102 -2.00 -4.41 -2.38
N ASP A 103 -1.81 -4.29 -1.07
CA ASP A 103 -0.79 -5.09 -0.39
C ASP A 103 -1.17 -6.59 -0.40
N GLY A 104 -0.19 -7.45 -0.15
CA GLY A 104 -0.38 -8.89 -0.02
C GLY A 104 -0.84 -9.29 1.38
N ASP A 105 0.12 -9.45 2.30
CA ASP A 105 -0.11 -9.95 3.65
C ASP A 105 -1.07 -9.04 4.44
N VAL A 106 -1.95 -9.67 5.22
CA VAL A 106 -3.01 -9.04 6.06
C VAL A 106 -4.05 -8.23 5.27
N THR A 107 -3.88 -8.11 3.95
CA THR A 107 -4.76 -7.40 3.04
C THR A 107 -5.56 -8.33 2.13
N LEU A 108 -4.88 -9.18 1.36
CA LEU A 108 -5.51 -10.15 0.47
C LEU A 108 -5.66 -11.52 1.13
N TYR A 109 -4.76 -11.86 2.05
CA TYR A 109 -4.73 -13.11 2.79
C TYR A 109 -4.09 -12.88 4.17
N ASP A 110 -4.34 -13.79 5.11
CA ASP A 110 -3.71 -13.72 6.43
C ASP A 110 -2.18 -13.85 6.33
N ASP A 111 -1.47 -13.33 7.35
CA ASP A 111 -0.01 -13.29 7.38
C ASP A 111 0.63 -14.65 7.07
N GLY A 112 1.46 -14.67 6.03
CA GLY A 112 2.18 -15.86 5.55
C GLY A 112 1.31 -16.90 4.82
N GLN A 113 0.03 -16.62 4.57
CA GLN A 113 -0.88 -17.49 3.82
C GLN A 113 -0.94 -17.13 2.34
N SER A 114 -1.79 -17.82 1.58
CA SER A 114 -2.01 -17.60 0.15
C SER A 114 -3.46 -17.19 -0.13
N LEU A 115 -3.68 -16.53 -1.27
CA LEU A 115 -5.01 -16.21 -1.77
C LEU A 115 -5.66 -17.46 -2.35
N GLU A 116 -6.33 -18.24 -1.49
CA GLU A 116 -6.99 -19.48 -1.86
C GLU A 116 -8.21 -19.26 -2.79
N PRO A 117 -8.54 -20.21 -3.69
CA PRO A 117 -9.66 -20.07 -4.65
C PRO A 117 -11.03 -19.76 -4.01
N ALA A 118 -11.23 -20.18 -2.76
CA ALA A 118 -12.47 -19.93 -2.02
C ALA A 118 -12.57 -18.51 -1.45
N SER A 119 -11.52 -17.69 -1.57
CA SER A 119 -11.50 -16.34 -0.99
C SER A 119 -12.58 -15.45 -1.64
N PRO A 120 -13.44 -14.79 -0.83
CA PRO A 120 -14.47 -13.89 -1.34
C PRO A 120 -13.89 -12.67 -2.06
N ILE A 121 -12.63 -12.31 -1.80
CA ILE A 121 -11.92 -11.19 -2.43
C ILE A 121 -11.79 -11.39 -3.94
N ILE A 122 -11.56 -12.63 -4.39
CA ILE A 122 -11.30 -12.95 -5.81
C ILE A 122 -12.45 -12.45 -6.70
N SER A 123 -13.69 -12.79 -6.34
CA SER A 123 -14.87 -12.37 -7.12
C SER A 123 -14.98 -10.84 -7.27
N ARG A 124 -14.61 -10.09 -6.23
CA ARG A 124 -14.63 -8.62 -6.21
C ARG A 124 -13.50 -8.02 -7.05
N MET A 125 -12.31 -8.63 -7.01
CA MET A 125 -11.20 -8.24 -7.88
C MET A 125 -11.54 -8.49 -9.36
N ILE A 126 -12.17 -9.63 -9.69
CA ILE A 126 -12.65 -9.92 -11.04
C ILE A 126 -13.69 -8.87 -11.48
N ASP A 127 -14.62 -8.46 -10.60
CA ASP A 127 -15.61 -7.41 -10.90
C ASP A 127 -14.94 -6.04 -11.17
N LEU A 128 -13.91 -5.67 -10.40
CA LEU A 128 -13.09 -4.47 -10.68
C LEU A 128 -12.44 -4.54 -12.07
N MET A 129 -11.81 -5.67 -12.41
CA MET A 129 -11.19 -5.87 -13.73
C MET A 129 -12.23 -5.82 -14.86
N HIS A 130 -13.42 -6.39 -14.64
CA HIS A 130 -14.55 -6.33 -15.57
C HIS A 130 -15.04 -4.89 -15.77
N LYS A 131 -14.97 -4.04 -14.75
CA LYS A 131 -15.20 -2.59 -14.83
C LYS A 131 -14.01 -1.79 -15.37
N ASN A 132 -13.00 -2.47 -15.93
CA ASN A 132 -11.77 -1.91 -16.47
C ASN A 132 -10.83 -1.22 -15.47
N VAL A 133 -11.05 -1.38 -14.17
CA VAL A 133 -10.11 -0.96 -13.12
C VAL A 133 -8.87 -1.82 -13.22
N LYS A 134 -7.69 -1.17 -13.17
CA LYS A 134 -6.40 -1.84 -13.16
C LYS A 134 -6.05 -2.27 -11.74
N ILE A 135 -5.37 -3.39 -11.61
CA ILE A 135 -4.97 -3.98 -10.34
C ILE A 135 -3.44 -4.03 -10.27
N GLY A 136 -2.86 -3.45 -9.23
CA GLY A 136 -1.46 -3.66 -8.88
C GLY A 136 -1.36 -4.37 -7.54
N ILE A 137 -0.76 -5.56 -7.47
CA ILE A 137 -0.46 -6.20 -6.19
C ILE A 137 0.96 -5.78 -5.81
N VAL A 138 1.11 -4.92 -4.79
CA VAL A 138 2.38 -4.35 -4.36
C VAL A 138 2.78 -4.97 -3.03
N THR A 139 3.77 -5.86 -3.02
CA THR A 139 4.13 -6.66 -1.85
C THR A 139 5.59 -6.54 -1.48
N ALA A 140 5.87 -6.55 -0.18
CA ALA A 140 7.23 -6.63 0.37
C ALA A 140 7.93 -7.96 0.02
N ALA A 141 7.18 -9.01 -0.30
CA ALA A 141 7.77 -10.27 -0.75
C ALA A 141 8.53 -10.08 -2.07
N GLY A 142 9.87 -10.10 -1.99
CA GLY A 142 10.78 -10.00 -3.13
C GLY A 142 11.33 -11.35 -3.57
N TYR A 143 10.68 -11.98 -4.55
CA TYR A 143 11.14 -13.18 -5.24
C TYR A 143 11.61 -12.82 -6.66
N THR A 144 12.64 -13.49 -7.15
CA THR A 144 13.15 -13.27 -8.51
C THR A 144 12.41 -14.11 -9.55
N THR A 145 11.56 -15.05 -9.11
CA THR A 145 10.88 -16.04 -9.95
C THR A 145 9.37 -16.03 -9.73
N ALA A 146 8.63 -16.40 -10.79
CA ALA A 146 7.17 -16.33 -10.84
C ALA A 146 6.46 -17.39 -9.97
N ASP A 147 7.08 -18.55 -9.76
CA ASP A 147 6.51 -19.69 -9.03
C ASP A 147 6.09 -19.34 -7.60
N ARG A 148 6.89 -18.53 -6.90
CA ARG A 148 6.60 -18.12 -5.53
C ARG A 148 5.47 -17.10 -5.44
N TYR A 149 5.41 -16.15 -6.39
CA TYR A 149 4.26 -15.23 -6.49
C TYR A 149 2.99 -16.00 -6.83
N TYR A 150 3.07 -16.95 -7.75
CA TYR A 150 1.95 -17.82 -8.07
C TYR A 150 1.49 -18.60 -6.84
N ALA A 151 2.39 -19.21 -6.06
CA ALA A 151 2.00 -19.92 -4.85
C ALA A 151 1.14 -19.04 -3.91
N ARG A 152 1.51 -17.77 -3.71
CA ARG A 152 0.76 -16.81 -2.89
C ARG A 152 -0.55 -16.33 -3.53
N LEU A 153 -0.66 -16.34 -4.87
CA LEU A 153 -1.75 -15.68 -5.61
C LEU A 153 -2.56 -16.61 -6.51
N HIS A 154 -2.34 -17.92 -6.43
CA HIS A 154 -2.85 -18.90 -7.39
C HIS A 154 -4.36 -18.84 -7.54
N GLY A 155 -5.12 -18.66 -6.44
CA GLY A 155 -6.58 -18.57 -6.50
C GLY A 155 -7.08 -17.42 -7.38
N LEU A 156 -6.42 -16.25 -7.33
CA LEU A 156 -6.76 -15.12 -8.20
C LEU A 156 -6.28 -15.34 -9.64
N LEU A 157 -5.05 -15.79 -9.82
CA LEU A 157 -4.46 -15.96 -11.17
C LEU A 157 -5.23 -17.02 -11.96
N ASP A 158 -5.55 -18.15 -11.34
CA ASP A 158 -6.36 -19.21 -11.94
C ASP A 158 -7.78 -18.72 -12.25
N ALA A 159 -8.39 -17.95 -11.36
CA ALA A 159 -9.71 -17.35 -11.60
C ALA A 159 -9.69 -16.37 -12.79
N ILE A 160 -8.63 -15.57 -12.96
CA ILE A 160 -8.47 -14.69 -14.13
C ILE A 160 -8.31 -15.52 -15.41
N ALA A 161 -7.48 -16.57 -15.38
CA ALA A 161 -7.26 -17.44 -16.54
C ALA A 161 -8.53 -18.16 -17.00
N GLN A 162 -9.33 -18.64 -16.04
CA GLN A 162 -10.56 -19.40 -16.28
C GLN A 162 -11.80 -18.50 -16.46
N SER A 163 -11.69 -17.20 -16.21
CA SER A 163 -12.81 -16.26 -16.25
C SER A 163 -13.50 -16.22 -17.62
N THR A 164 -14.81 -16.44 -17.64
CA THR A 164 -15.65 -16.28 -18.83
C THR A 164 -16.21 -14.86 -19.00
N VAL A 165 -16.07 -14.01 -17.98
CA VAL A 165 -16.59 -12.62 -18.00
C VAL A 165 -15.53 -11.59 -18.37
N LEU A 166 -14.24 -11.90 -18.16
CA LEU A 166 -13.15 -11.01 -18.55
C LEU A 166 -12.76 -11.22 -20.01
N THR A 167 -12.74 -10.12 -20.76
CA THR A 167 -12.15 -10.07 -22.10
C THR A 167 -10.62 -10.33 -22.04
N PRO A 168 -9.99 -10.76 -23.15
CA PRO A 168 -8.54 -10.92 -23.19
C PRO A 168 -7.76 -9.67 -22.77
N GLN A 169 -8.26 -8.48 -23.12
CA GLN A 169 -7.68 -7.20 -22.70
C GLN A 169 -7.83 -6.96 -21.20
N GLN A 170 -9.00 -7.28 -20.62
CA GLN A 170 -9.21 -7.09 -19.18
C GLN A 170 -8.37 -8.05 -18.33
N ARG A 171 -8.05 -9.25 -18.81
CA ARG A 171 -7.11 -10.16 -18.13
C ARG A 171 -5.70 -9.56 -17.98
N GLN A 172 -5.36 -8.57 -18.81
CA GLN A 172 -4.10 -7.84 -18.74
C GLN A 172 -4.15 -6.63 -17.78
N ASN A 173 -5.28 -6.40 -17.10
CA ASN A 173 -5.44 -5.32 -16.12
C ASN A 173 -4.85 -5.68 -14.74
N ILE A 174 -3.86 -6.57 -14.68
CA ILE A 174 -3.20 -6.95 -13.43
C ILE A 174 -1.69 -7.02 -13.59
N VAL A 175 -0.97 -6.51 -12.60
CA VAL A 175 0.49 -6.65 -12.44
C VAL A 175 0.84 -6.91 -11.00
N ILE A 176 1.93 -7.66 -10.79
CA ILE A 176 2.47 -7.95 -9.47
C ILE A 176 3.79 -7.18 -9.37
N MET A 177 3.88 -6.31 -8.37
CA MET A 177 5.07 -5.56 -7.98
C MET A 177 5.62 -6.13 -6.69
N GLY A 178 6.72 -6.86 -6.79
CA GLY A 178 7.34 -7.58 -5.70
C GLY A 178 8.62 -6.93 -5.18
N GLY A 179 8.93 -7.20 -3.91
CA GLY A 179 10.03 -6.55 -3.19
C GLY A 179 9.82 -5.04 -3.14
N GLU A 180 8.58 -4.62 -2.88
CA GLU A 180 8.07 -3.25 -2.88
C GLU A 180 8.07 -2.56 -4.26
N ALA A 181 9.22 -2.49 -4.92
CA ALA A 181 9.41 -1.86 -6.22
C ALA A 181 10.59 -2.46 -7.02
N ASN A 182 10.86 -3.76 -6.85
CA ASN A 182 12.08 -4.40 -7.36
C ASN A 182 11.87 -5.41 -8.49
N TYR A 183 10.72 -6.07 -8.51
CA TYR A 183 10.38 -7.09 -9.51
C TYR A 183 8.97 -6.89 -10.02
N MET A 184 8.79 -6.87 -11.35
CA MET A 184 7.47 -6.74 -11.96
C MET A 184 7.12 -7.99 -12.75
N PHE A 185 5.89 -8.48 -12.57
CA PHE A 185 5.32 -9.57 -13.33
C PHE A 185 3.98 -9.16 -13.93
N GLU A 186 3.76 -9.55 -15.18
CA GLU A 186 2.47 -9.39 -15.86
C GLU A 186 1.77 -10.73 -16.02
N PHE A 187 0.43 -10.69 -16.10
CA PHE A 187 -0.36 -11.89 -16.35
C PHE A 187 -0.12 -12.45 -17.75
N SER A 188 0.22 -13.73 -17.83
CA SER A 188 0.50 -14.44 -19.07
C SER A 188 -0.13 -15.84 -19.02
N ALA A 189 -1.23 -16.03 -19.74
CA ALA A 189 -1.95 -17.31 -19.79
C ALA A 189 -1.13 -18.47 -20.38
N THR A 190 -0.03 -18.17 -21.07
CA THR A 190 0.87 -19.16 -21.68
C THR A 190 2.08 -19.50 -20.80
N SER A 191 2.32 -18.74 -19.72
CA SER A 191 3.42 -18.99 -18.79
C SER A 191 3.06 -20.09 -17.78
N PRO A 192 4.01 -20.95 -17.36
CA PRO A 192 3.76 -22.06 -16.42
C PRO A 192 3.13 -21.68 -15.06
N HIS A 193 3.25 -20.41 -14.67
CA HIS A 193 2.74 -19.85 -13.41
C HIS A 193 1.81 -18.66 -13.62
N LEU A 194 1.23 -18.56 -14.82
CA LEU A 194 0.35 -17.45 -15.24
C LEU A 194 0.98 -16.05 -15.14
N LEU A 195 2.29 -15.98 -14.92
CA LEU A 195 3.07 -14.77 -14.74
C LEU A 195 4.30 -14.80 -15.63
N ALA A 196 4.60 -13.68 -16.28
CA ALA A 196 5.82 -13.45 -17.02
C ALA A 196 6.60 -12.29 -16.39
N PRO A 197 7.92 -12.44 -16.12
CA PRO A 197 8.72 -11.34 -15.60
C PRO A 197 8.84 -10.23 -16.66
N VAL A 198 8.78 -8.99 -16.21
CA VAL A 198 8.98 -7.80 -17.06
C VAL A 198 10.38 -7.22 -16.79
N PRO A 199 11.24 -7.10 -17.82
CA PRO A 199 12.56 -6.45 -17.69
C PRO A 199 12.45 -5.04 -17.09
N GLN A 200 13.39 -4.69 -16.20
CA GLN A 200 13.37 -3.43 -15.42
C GLN A 200 13.32 -2.20 -16.32
N GLU A 201 14.02 -2.22 -17.45
CA GLU A 201 14.11 -1.11 -18.40
C GLU A 201 12.75 -0.73 -19.00
N ARG A 202 11.74 -1.60 -18.90
CA ARG A 202 10.39 -1.35 -19.40
C ARG A 202 9.47 -0.66 -18.39
N TRP A 203 9.80 -0.65 -17.11
CA TRP A 203 8.87 -0.20 -16.06
C TRP A 203 9.49 0.70 -14.99
N LEU A 204 10.82 0.79 -14.88
CA LEU A 204 11.44 1.77 -13.99
C LEU A 204 10.97 3.18 -14.34
N THR A 205 10.59 3.95 -13.32
CA THR A 205 10.30 5.37 -13.53
C THR A 205 11.57 6.11 -13.92
N ALA A 206 11.41 7.32 -14.46
CA ALA A 206 12.54 8.18 -14.80
C ALA A 206 13.44 8.47 -13.60
N GLU A 207 12.88 8.57 -12.40
CA GLU A 207 13.66 8.80 -11.18
C GLU A 207 14.38 7.53 -10.71
N MET A 208 13.70 6.38 -10.73
CA MET A 208 14.31 5.09 -10.36
C MET A 208 15.53 4.77 -11.23
N SER A 209 15.45 5.10 -12.52
CA SER A 209 16.52 4.91 -13.50
C SER A 209 17.78 5.75 -13.21
N THR A 210 17.69 6.72 -12.31
CA THR A 210 18.84 7.56 -11.90
C THR A 210 19.54 7.07 -10.64
N TRP A 211 19.02 6.03 -9.98
CA TRP A 211 19.65 5.44 -8.81
C TRP A 211 20.87 4.64 -9.26
N SER A 212 22.06 5.02 -8.79
CA SER A 212 23.28 4.35 -9.21
C SER A 212 23.44 3.00 -8.50
N ASP A 213 23.90 1.99 -9.25
CA ASP A 213 24.21 0.66 -8.69
C ASP A 213 25.26 0.74 -7.57
N ALA A 214 26.21 1.68 -7.68
CA ALA A 214 27.21 1.94 -6.65
C ALA A 214 26.58 2.45 -5.35
N SER A 215 25.64 3.38 -5.44
CA SER A 215 24.92 3.92 -4.27
C SER A 215 24.00 2.86 -3.64
N ILE A 216 23.32 2.07 -4.46
CA ILE A 216 22.51 0.93 -3.98
C ILE A 216 23.38 -0.07 -3.23
N LYS A 217 24.50 -0.47 -3.84
CA LYS A 217 25.43 -1.40 -3.21
C LYS A 217 25.94 -0.84 -1.88
N ALA A 218 26.38 0.42 -1.85
CA ALA A 218 26.88 1.06 -0.63
C ALA A 218 25.83 1.09 0.49
N LEU A 219 24.58 1.43 0.17
CA LEU A 219 23.47 1.42 1.14
C LEU A 219 23.25 0.01 1.70
N LEU A 220 23.15 -0.97 0.83
CA LEU A 220 22.91 -2.35 1.24
C LEU A 220 24.12 -2.94 2.02
N ASP A 221 25.35 -2.52 1.73
CA ASP A 221 26.53 -2.91 2.52
C ASP A 221 26.44 -2.38 3.96
N VAL A 222 26.03 -1.12 4.14
CA VAL A 222 25.79 -0.56 5.49
C VAL A 222 24.64 -1.28 6.20
N ALA A 223 23.56 -1.58 5.49
CA ALA A 223 22.43 -2.35 6.05
C ALA A 223 22.87 -3.76 6.44
N GLU A 224 23.70 -4.42 5.63
CA GLU A 224 24.25 -5.74 5.91
C GLU A 224 25.08 -5.75 7.18
N ASP A 225 25.99 -4.78 7.34
CA ASP A 225 26.83 -4.66 8.54
C ASP A 225 25.97 -4.42 9.79
N ALA A 226 24.97 -3.53 9.71
CA ALA A 226 24.03 -3.28 10.80
C ALA A 226 23.25 -4.55 11.20
N LEU A 227 22.77 -5.32 10.22
CA LEU A 227 22.07 -6.59 10.46
C LEU A 227 22.99 -7.63 11.11
N ARG A 228 24.26 -7.73 10.68
CA ARG A 228 25.25 -8.62 11.31
C ARG A 228 25.49 -8.25 12.77
N ASP A 229 25.57 -6.97 13.07
CA ASP A 229 25.73 -6.47 14.43
C ASP A 229 24.49 -6.77 15.29
N CYS A 230 23.27 -6.63 14.75
CA CYS A 230 22.04 -7.05 15.42
C CYS A 230 22.02 -8.56 15.74
N ILE A 231 22.37 -9.41 14.76
CA ILE A 231 22.46 -10.88 14.96
C ILE A 231 23.40 -11.19 16.11
N LYS A 232 24.60 -10.59 16.11
CA LYS A 232 25.62 -10.85 17.13
C LYS A 232 25.22 -10.32 18.50
N THR A 233 24.72 -9.09 18.56
CA THR A 233 24.43 -8.38 19.82
C THR A 233 23.25 -9.02 20.56
N MET A 234 22.20 -9.37 19.84
CA MET A 234 21.01 -10.01 20.41
C MET A 234 21.05 -11.54 20.36
N SER A 235 22.15 -12.14 19.86
CA SER A 235 22.29 -13.60 19.64
C SER A 235 21.11 -14.20 18.87
N LEU A 236 20.66 -13.51 17.82
CA LEU A 236 19.49 -13.92 17.06
C LEU A 236 19.77 -15.25 16.35
N PRO A 237 18.83 -16.22 16.37
CA PRO A 237 18.94 -17.46 15.60
C PRO A 237 18.58 -17.19 14.13
N ALA A 238 19.35 -16.31 13.49
CA ALA A 238 19.10 -15.83 12.15
C ALA A 238 20.35 -15.91 11.26
N THR A 239 20.14 -16.09 9.97
CA THR A 239 21.15 -16.00 8.92
C THR A 239 20.87 -14.82 8.00
N LEU A 240 21.94 -14.19 7.51
CA LEU A 240 21.84 -13.08 6.58
C LEU A 240 21.51 -13.56 5.16
N MET A 241 20.65 -12.82 4.46
CA MET A 241 20.28 -13.03 3.07
C MET A 241 20.47 -11.73 2.28
N ARG A 242 21.37 -11.75 1.29
CA ARG A 242 21.62 -10.63 0.37
C ARG A 242 21.01 -10.93 -1.00
N LYS A 243 20.33 -9.94 -1.57
CA LYS A 243 19.78 -9.92 -2.94
C LYS A 243 20.33 -8.69 -3.67
N ASP A 244 20.03 -8.56 -4.96
CA ASP A 244 20.52 -7.45 -5.79
C ASP A 244 20.06 -6.08 -5.29
N ARG A 245 18.82 -6.01 -4.77
CA ARG A 245 18.17 -4.76 -4.32
C ARG A 245 17.59 -4.86 -2.91
N ALA A 246 18.07 -5.81 -2.13
CA ALA A 246 17.60 -6.02 -0.76
C ALA A 246 18.64 -6.76 0.09
N VAL A 247 18.59 -6.56 1.40
CA VAL A 247 19.34 -7.37 2.36
C VAL A 247 18.49 -7.59 3.61
N GLY A 248 18.55 -8.77 4.20
CA GLY A 248 17.74 -9.08 5.37
C GLY A 248 18.30 -10.23 6.19
N ILE A 249 17.58 -10.57 7.25
CA ILE A 249 17.86 -11.72 8.09
C ILE A 249 16.64 -12.64 8.11
N ILE A 250 16.87 -13.94 7.96
CA ILE A 250 15.84 -14.97 8.06
C ILE A 250 16.17 -15.93 9.20
N PRO A 251 15.20 -16.63 9.81
CA PRO A 251 15.48 -17.65 10.82
C PRO A 251 16.44 -18.72 10.27
N SER A 252 17.43 -19.11 11.07
CA SER A 252 18.42 -20.13 10.69
C SER A 252 17.80 -21.52 10.49
N ASP A 253 16.65 -21.77 11.14
CA ASP A 253 15.81 -22.95 10.98
C ASP A 253 14.36 -22.48 10.75
N PRO A 254 13.63 -22.99 9.74
CA PRO A 254 12.24 -22.61 9.47
C PRO A 254 11.26 -22.78 10.65
N ASN A 255 11.58 -23.67 11.59
CA ASN A 255 10.79 -23.95 12.79
C ASN A 255 11.08 -22.99 13.94
N VAL A 256 12.17 -22.21 13.86
CA VAL A 256 12.52 -21.21 14.86
C VAL A 256 11.71 -19.93 14.62
N ARG A 257 11.26 -19.34 15.73
CA ARG A 257 10.60 -18.03 15.76
C ARG A 257 11.49 -17.06 16.51
N ILE A 258 11.88 -16.00 15.81
CA ILE A 258 12.52 -14.86 16.43
C ILE A 258 11.40 -14.04 17.12
N PRO A 259 11.56 -13.63 18.39
CA PRO A 259 10.56 -12.78 19.05
C PRO A 259 10.29 -11.50 18.26
N ARG A 260 9.03 -11.08 18.21
CA ARG A 260 8.61 -9.90 17.45
C ARG A 260 9.41 -8.68 17.88
N GLU A 261 9.57 -8.49 19.18
CA GLU A 261 10.29 -7.37 19.78
C GLU A 261 11.75 -7.31 19.30
N SER A 262 12.39 -8.45 19.09
CA SER A 262 13.76 -8.51 18.54
C SER A 262 13.80 -8.15 17.05
N LEU A 263 12.78 -8.51 16.29
CA LEU A 263 12.64 -8.09 14.89
C LEU A 263 12.38 -6.57 14.81
N GLU A 264 11.49 -6.03 15.64
CA GLU A 264 11.23 -4.58 15.70
C GLU A 264 12.50 -3.79 16.09
N GLU A 265 13.23 -4.24 17.11
CA GLU A 265 14.51 -3.63 17.51
C GLU A 265 15.50 -3.63 16.34
N THR A 266 15.61 -4.76 15.63
CA THR A 266 16.48 -4.88 14.46
C THR A 266 16.10 -3.86 13.38
N VAL A 267 14.81 -3.72 13.06
CA VAL A 267 14.33 -2.73 12.08
C VAL A 267 14.70 -1.30 12.51
N LEU A 268 14.42 -0.94 13.76
CA LEU A 268 14.68 0.41 14.27
C LEU A 268 16.18 0.74 14.27
N VAL A 269 17.04 -0.22 14.66
CA VAL A 269 18.50 -0.05 14.65
C VAL A 269 19.01 0.14 13.22
N VAL A 270 18.61 -0.74 12.30
CA VAL A 270 19.07 -0.69 10.89
C VAL A 270 18.58 0.58 10.21
N GLN A 271 17.30 0.95 10.41
CA GLN A 271 16.75 2.20 9.89
C GLN A 271 17.54 3.39 10.41
N LYS A 272 17.83 3.45 11.72
CA LYS A 272 18.56 4.58 12.31
C LYS A 272 19.99 4.69 11.81
N ILE A 273 20.68 3.55 11.65
CA ILE A 273 22.03 3.52 11.09
C ILE A 273 22.01 4.03 9.66
N LEU A 274 21.09 3.54 8.82
CA LEU A 274 20.97 4.01 7.43
C LEU A 274 20.66 5.51 7.36
N GLU A 275 19.70 6.00 8.15
CA GLU A 275 19.39 7.44 8.22
C GLU A 275 20.61 8.30 8.58
N LEU A 276 21.52 7.81 9.42
CA LEU A 276 22.74 8.53 9.81
C LEU A 276 23.89 8.36 8.82
N SER A 277 24.05 7.16 8.25
CA SER A 277 25.18 6.79 7.39
C SER A 277 24.96 7.18 5.92
N VAL A 278 23.73 7.06 5.41
CA VAL A 278 23.38 7.42 4.03
C VAL A 278 22.57 8.72 3.94
N GLY A 279 21.97 9.19 5.05
CA GLY A 279 21.26 10.47 5.11
C GLY A 279 22.16 11.71 5.19
N GLY A 280 23.48 11.53 5.15
CA GLY A 280 24.47 12.61 5.10
C GLY A 280 25.07 12.80 3.70
N THR A 281 24.37 13.54 2.84
CA THR A 281 24.92 14.21 1.62
C THR A 281 25.95 13.41 0.81
N ASP A 282 25.50 12.60 -0.14
CA ASP A 282 26.29 12.48 -1.37
C ASP A 282 26.24 13.84 -2.09
N ARG A 283 27.39 14.33 -2.53
CA ARG A 283 27.60 15.66 -3.14
C ARG A 283 26.87 15.85 -4.48
N ASN A 284 26.07 14.87 -4.91
CA ASN A 284 25.16 14.91 -6.07
C ASN A 284 23.66 14.70 -5.73
N ASN A 285 23.28 14.70 -4.45
CA ASN A 285 21.89 14.89 -3.96
C ASN A 285 20.80 13.96 -4.55
N LYS A 286 21.05 12.65 -4.64
CA LYS A 286 19.98 11.64 -4.78
C LYS A 286 20.21 10.51 -3.77
N VAL A 287 19.60 10.63 -2.60
CA VAL A 287 19.56 9.54 -1.61
C VAL A 287 18.74 8.41 -2.22
N VAL A 288 19.34 7.21 -2.30
CA VAL A 288 18.62 6.01 -2.74
C VAL A 288 17.55 5.71 -1.69
N PRO A 289 16.25 5.65 -2.06
CA PRO A 289 15.20 5.35 -1.11
C PRO A 289 15.32 3.89 -0.65
N PHE A 290 14.92 3.64 0.60
CA PHE A 290 14.89 2.31 1.17
C PHE A 290 13.72 2.17 2.14
N CYS A 291 13.31 0.92 2.38
CA CYS A 291 12.38 0.55 3.43
C CYS A 291 13.00 -0.56 4.28
N ALA A 292 13.06 -0.35 5.60
CA ALA A 292 13.39 -1.41 6.56
C ALA A 292 12.09 -1.83 7.25
N PHE A 293 11.79 -3.12 7.27
CA PHE A 293 10.53 -3.62 7.82
C PHE A 293 10.66 -4.98 8.48
N ASN A 294 9.72 -5.25 9.38
CA ASN A 294 9.52 -6.54 10.04
C ASN A 294 8.51 -7.36 9.24
N GLY A 295 8.93 -8.47 8.65
CA GLY A 295 8.08 -9.39 7.90
C GLY A 295 7.39 -10.45 8.78
N GLY A 296 7.29 -10.21 10.09
CA GLY A 296 6.68 -11.11 11.07
C GLY A 296 7.57 -12.28 11.49
N ARG A 297 8.45 -12.77 10.59
CA ARG A 297 9.42 -13.84 10.86
C ARG A 297 10.86 -13.48 10.48
N ASP A 298 11.02 -12.45 9.66
CA ASP A 298 12.28 -11.97 9.12
C ASP A 298 12.31 -10.43 9.17
N VAL A 299 13.48 -9.86 8.90
CA VAL A 299 13.65 -8.42 8.70
C VAL A 299 14.35 -8.20 7.38
N PHE A 300 13.85 -7.29 6.58
CA PHE A 300 14.46 -6.92 5.30
C PHE A 300 14.60 -5.40 5.19
N VAL A 301 15.65 -5.01 4.48
CA VAL A 301 15.89 -3.68 3.93
C VAL A 301 15.81 -3.80 2.42
N ASP A 302 14.75 -3.25 1.83
CA ASP A 302 14.55 -3.20 0.38
C ASP A 302 14.94 -1.82 -0.15
N ILE A 303 15.49 -1.77 -1.37
CA ILE A 303 15.63 -0.51 -2.10
C ILE A 303 14.28 -0.11 -2.69
N GLY A 304 13.90 1.14 -2.47
CA GLY A 304 12.56 1.66 -2.75
C GLY A 304 11.64 1.53 -1.54
N ASP A 305 10.40 1.93 -1.74
CA ASP A 305 9.31 1.66 -0.81
C ASP A 305 7.99 1.41 -1.58
N LYS A 306 6.90 1.01 -0.92
CA LYS A 306 5.58 0.82 -1.58
C LYS A 306 5.08 2.04 -2.37
N SER A 307 5.49 3.27 -2.03
CA SER A 307 5.10 4.44 -2.85
C SER A 307 5.69 4.35 -4.25
N TRP A 308 6.92 3.86 -4.39
CA TRP A 308 7.54 3.59 -5.69
C TRP A 308 6.81 2.49 -6.44
N GLY A 309 6.42 1.40 -5.76
CA GLY A 309 5.67 0.31 -6.38
C GLY A 309 4.31 0.76 -6.92
N VAL A 310 3.60 1.60 -6.17
CA VAL A 310 2.34 2.22 -6.59
C VAL A 310 2.56 3.17 -7.77
N SER A 311 3.59 4.01 -7.74
CA SER A 311 3.92 4.92 -8.84
C SER A 311 4.31 4.19 -10.13
N VAL A 312 5.04 3.06 -10.03
CA VAL A 312 5.28 2.20 -11.19
C VAL A 312 3.98 1.66 -11.77
N CYS A 313 3.04 1.21 -10.93
CA CYS A 313 1.74 0.76 -11.40
C CYS A 313 0.97 1.88 -12.12
N GLN A 314 1.00 3.10 -11.58
CA GLN A 314 0.40 4.28 -12.18
C GLN A 314 0.97 4.61 -13.56
N GLU A 315 2.29 4.62 -13.69
CA GLU A 315 2.99 4.87 -14.96
C GLU A 315 2.79 3.75 -15.97
N TRP A 316 2.91 2.49 -15.53
CA TRP A 316 2.78 1.31 -16.39
C TRP A 316 1.43 1.24 -17.09
N PHE A 317 0.34 1.33 -16.31
CA PHE A 317 -0.99 1.29 -16.88
C PHE A 317 -1.34 2.58 -17.60
N GLY A 318 -0.83 3.73 -17.14
CA GLY A 318 -1.01 5.02 -17.81
C GLY A 318 -0.37 5.09 -19.20
N ALA A 319 0.84 4.54 -19.35
CA ALA A 319 1.54 4.42 -20.62
C ALA A 319 0.71 3.60 -21.63
N ARG A 320 0.16 2.46 -21.20
CA ARG A 320 -0.71 1.60 -22.02
C ARG A 320 -2.02 2.25 -22.45
N ALA A 321 -2.52 3.23 -21.69
CA ALA A 321 -3.82 3.88 -21.94
C ALA A 321 -3.72 5.19 -22.74
N GLY A 322 -2.53 5.70 -23.03
CA GLY A 322 -2.35 6.94 -23.80
C GLY A 322 -1.20 7.85 -23.36
N ASN A 323 -0.09 7.27 -22.85
CA ASN A 323 1.12 8.00 -22.44
C ASN A 323 0.89 9.10 -21.38
N ARG A 324 -0.05 8.90 -20.45
CA ARG A 324 -0.18 9.73 -19.24
C ARG A 324 -0.32 8.82 -18.04
N SER A 325 0.51 9.01 -17.02
CA SER A 325 0.43 8.28 -15.75
C SER A 325 -0.97 8.38 -15.15
N ILE A 326 -1.47 7.29 -14.57
CA ILE A 326 -2.72 7.32 -13.79
C ILE A 326 -2.48 8.18 -12.56
N LYS A 327 -3.35 9.15 -12.31
CA LYS A 327 -3.09 10.13 -11.27
C LYS A 327 -3.37 9.59 -9.86
N PRO A 328 -2.78 10.18 -8.81
CA PRO A 328 -3.09 9.85 -7.42
C PRO A 328 -4.59 9.91 -7.08
N GLU A 329 -5.32 10.90 -7.60
CA GLU A 329 -6.77 11.04 -7.39
C GLU A 329 -7.62 9.96 -8.10
N GLU A 330 -7.03 9.21 -9.02
CA GLU A 330 -7.64 8.10 -9.75
C GLU A 330 -7.13 6.73 -9.25
N THR A 331 -6.34 6.74 -8.17
CA THR A 331 -5.65 5.58 -7.60
C THR A 331 -6.05 5.36 -6.15
N LEU A 332 -6.51 4.16 -5.82
CA LEU A 332 -6.74 3.70 -4.44
C LEU A 332 -5.73 2.63 -4.07
N HIS A 333 -4.97 2.84 -2.99
CA HIS A 333 -4.17 1.82 -2.34
C HIS A 333 -4.93 1.22 -1.16
N VAL A 334 -4.89 -0.10 -1.02
CA VAL A 334 -5.49 -0.84 0.10
C VAL A 334 -4.37 -1.62 0.77
N GLY A 335 -4.12 -1.35 2.05
CA GLY A 335 -3.03 -1.97 2.81
C GLY A 335 -3.18 -1.79 4.32
N ASP A 336 -2.37 -2.51 5.09
CA ASP A 336 -2.36 -2.46 6.55
C ASP A 336 -1.23 -1.58 7.11
N GLN A 337 -1.57 -0.59 7.93
CA GLN A 337 -0.61 0.28 8.62
C GLN A 337 -0.40 -0.09 10.10
N PHE A 338 -1.01 -1.18 10.61
CA PHE A 338 -0.83 -1.65 11.99
C PHE A 338 0.48 -2.42 12.21
N LEU A 339 0.94 -3.16 11.21
CA LEU A 339 2.14 -4.00 11.32
C LEU A 339 3.47 -3.26 11.09
N SER A 340 3.43 -1.94 10.93
CA SER A 340 4.56 -1.18 10.38
C SER A 340 5.34 -0.39 11.42
N ALA A 341 6.02 -1.04 12.37
CA ALA A 341 7.30 -0.50 12.79
C ALA A 341 8.23 -0.64 11.57
N GLY A 342 8.35 0.44 10.79
CA GLY A 342 8.96 0.44 9.45
C GLY A 342 8.15 1.12 8.32
N SER A 343 6.91 1.57 8.58
CA SER A 343 6.14 2.46 7.67
C SER A 343 5.80 1.92 6.26
N ASN A 344 5.76 0.62 6.01
CA ASN A 344 5.67 0.09 4.64
C ASN A 344 4.43 0.63 3.84
N ASP A 345 3.21 0.39 4.31
CA ASP A 345 1.98 0.89 3.64
C ASP A 345 1.73 2.39 3.87
N PHE A 346 2.29 2.94 4.94
CA PHE A 346 2.19 4.36 5.24
C PHE A 346 2.81 5.22 4.13
N LYS A 347 3.83 4.72 3.41
CA LYS A 347 4.44 5.46 2.30
C LYS A 347 3.51 5.59 1.10
N ALA A 348 2.65 4.62 0.81
CA ALA A 348 1.74 4.66 -0.35
C ALA A 348 0.81 5.89 -0.34
N ARG A 349 0.50 6.44 0.85
CA ARG A 349 -0.34 7.65 1.00
C ARG A 349 0.28 8.92 0.37
N SER A 350 1.58 8.91 0.06
CA SER A 350 2.25 10.05 -0.59
C SER A 350 2.01 10.11 -2.10
N VAL A 351 1.46 9.05 -2.70
CA VAL A 351 1.28 8.90 -4.16
C VAL A 351 -0.10 8.41 -4.57
N ALA A 352 -0.96 8.01 -3.64
CA ALA A 352 -2.33 7.57 -3.90
C ALA A 352 -3.26 7.84 -2.72
N THR A 353 -4.57 7.91 -3.00
CA THR A 353 -5.57 7.76 -1.94
C THR A 353 -5.39 6.38 -1.30
N THR A 354 -5.53 6.27 0.03
CA THR A 354 -5.21 5.03 0.74
C THR A 354 -6.32 4.69 1.71
N ALA A 355 -6.77 3.44 1.67
CA ALA A 355 -7.64 2.84 2.68
C ALA A 355 -6.83 1.91 3.58
N TRP A 356 -6.97 2.11 4.88
CA TRP A 356 -6.27 1.34 5.90
C TRP A 356 -7.18 0.20 6.38
N ILE A 357 -6.81 -1.03 6.05
CA ILE A 357 -7.48 -2.26 6.49
C ILE A 357 -6.70 -2.93 7.63
N ALA A 358 -7.35 -3.78 8.40
CA ALA A 358 -6.73 -4.57 9.46
C ALA A 358 -6.83 -6.10 9.24
N SER A 359 -7.49 -6.53 8.17
CA SER A 359 -7.67 -7.95 7.84
C SER A 359 -8.24 -8.15 6.43
N PRO A 360 -8.14 -9.36 5.86
CA PRO A 360 -8.81 -9.72 4.61
C PRO A 360 -10.34 -9.51 4.65
N THR A 361 -10.97 -9.70 5.82
CA THR A 361 -12.41 -9.45 5.99
C THR A 361 -12.75 -7.96 5.81
N GLU A 362 -11.92 -7.05 6.32
CA GLU A 362 -12.14 -5.62 6.07
C GLU A 362 -11.91 -5.24 4.60
N THR A 363 -11.00 -5.93 3.89
CA THR A 363 -10.85 -5.78 2.44
C THR A 363 -12.12 -6.19 1.69
N VAL A 364 -12.80 -7.26 2.11
CA VAL A 364 -14.10 -7.69 1.56
C VAL A 364 -15.15 -6.60 1.74
N ASP A 365 -15.32 -6.12 2.98
CA ASP A 365 -16.28 -5.05 3.30
C ASP A 365 -16.00 -3.78 2.48
N LEU A 366 -14.72 -3.41 2.36
CA LEU A 366 -14.29 -2.25 1.58
C LEU A 366 -14.62 -2.41 0.09
N LEU A 367 -14.38 -3.59 -0.48
CA LEU A 367 -14.66 -3.86 -1.89
C LEU A 367 -16.17 -3.90 -2.17
N ASP A 368 -16.98 -4.37 -1.21
CA ASP A 368 -18.44 -4.31 -1.30
C ASP A 368 -18.95 -2.86 -1.28
N GLU A 369 -18.41 -2.03 -0.37
CA GLU A 369 -18.71 -0.59 -0.34
C GLU A 369 -18.28 0.12 -1.63
N LEU A 370 -17.10 -0.22 -2.15
CA LEU A 370 -16.58 0.31 -3.40
C LEU A 370 -17.50 -0.04 -4.57
N ALA A 371 -17.92 -1.30 -4.69
CA ALA A 371 -18.85 -1.74 -5.73
C ALA A 371 -20.20 -1.00 -5.66
N ASP A 372 -20.72 -0.79 -4.45
CA ASP A 372 -21.92 0.00 -4.19
C ASP A 372 -21.79 1.44 -4.70
N PHE A 373 -20.66 2.11 -4.44
CA PHE A 373 -20.45 3.49 -4.89
C PHE A 373 -20.17 3.58 -6.39
N MET A 374 -19.53 2.57 -6.99
CA MET A 374 -19.32 2.54 -8.45
C MET A 374 -20.62 2.39 -9.25
N THR A 375 -21.69 1.83 -8.65
CA THR A 375 -23.01 1.69 -9.29
C THR A 375 -23.92 2.89 -9.05
N LYS A 376 -23.81 3.51 -7.86
CA LYS A 376 -24.60 4.68 -7.48
C LYS A 376 -23.89 5.96 -7.93
N LYS A 377 -24.22 6.49 -9.11
CA LYS A 377 -24.00 7.92 -9.36
C LYS A 377 -24.91 8.68 -8.38
N LEU A 378 -24.34 9.33 -7.36
CA LEU A 378 -25.10 10.27 -6.54
C LEU A 378 -25.59 11.38 -7.49
N SER A 379 -26.90 11.38 -7.72
CA SER A 379 -27.63 12.35 -8.54
C SER A 379 -27.56 13.75 -7.94
#